data_AF-A0A957Q8Z3-F1
#
_entry.id   AF-A0A957Q8Z3-F1
#
_cell.length_a   1.000
_cell.length_b   1.000
_cell.length_c   1.000
_cell.angle_alpha   90.00
_cell.angle_beta   90.00
_cell.angle_gamma   90.00
#
_symmetry.space_group_name_H-M   'P 1'
#
loop_
_entity.id
_entity.type
_entity.pdbx_description
1 polymer ?
#
loop_
_entity_poly.entity_id
_entity_poly.type
_entity_poly.pdbx_seq_one_letter_code
_entity_poly.pdbx_strand_id
1 'polypeptide(L)'
;MQNPSLTEHTPAAGPTVATPTRTKSHLAVQGNRNRWTVIIGALVVQMILGTVYGFSVFVKPLEAEFGWDRATTQWAFSFALATFAIAMIPAGRLQDRYGPRWIATIGGILLGLSFLLSALLVNGARPWALYLTYGIVGGAGIGFGYVCPIAAAVKWYPDKRGLITGLAVAGFGAGALFFAGPASTLLLPPAESGDALSLYEIALIGLGFGAGGAGIGWRAFFVLHGIVCAVAVVAGAALLRNPPEGWQPMGWTPPATKQQHKAEVDWLEMLNTPLACMLWLTFIFGATSGLMAIGQWTPMMGTILAGKTFAPAWLGTFGRFIEPVGILAIFNALGRIFWGKVS
;
A
#
# COMPACT_ATOMS: atom_id res chain seq x y z
N MET A 1 -6.21 -83.50 -36.30
CA MET A 1 -7.46 -82.85 -35.85
C MET A 1 -7.06 -81.75 -34.86
N GLN A 2 -6.99 -80.51 -35.34
CA GLN A 2 -6.67 -79.31 -34.55
C GLN A 2 -7.99 -78.63 -34.14
N ASN A 3 -8.14 -78.25 -32.87
CA ASN A 3 -9.30 -77.53 -32.34
C ASN A 3 -8.84 -76.13 -31.87
N PRO A 4 -9.59 -75.03 -32.14
CA PRO A 4 -9.06 -73.67 -32.19
C PRO A 4 -9.20 -72.88 -30.87
N SER A 5 -8.44 -71.79 -30.83
CA SER A 5 -8.24 -70.81 -29.77
C SER A 5 -9.49 -70.06 -29.27
N LEU A 6 -9.58 -69.89 -27.95
CA LEU A 6 -10.50 -68.98 -27.25
C LEU A 6 -10.00 -67.53 -27.37
N THR A 7 -10.86 -66.62 -27.80
CA THR A 7 -10.67 -65.16 -27.71
C THR A 7 -11.56 -64.59 -26.61
N GLU A 8 -10.95 -63.81 -25.71
CA GLU A 8 -11.58 -63.11 -24.59
C GLU A 8 -12.52 -61.98 -25.06
N HIS A 9 -13.66 -61.83 -24.39
CA HIS A 9 -14.58 -60.71 -24.56
C HIS A 9 -14.16 -59.51 -23.69
N THR A 10 -13.78 -58.40 -24.32
CA THR A 10 -13.60 -57.10 -23.67
C THR A 10 -14.97 -56.39 -23.54
N PRO A 11 -15.37 -55.85 -22.37
CA PRO A 11 -16.60 -55.07 -22.26
C PRO A 11 -16.43 -53.66 -22.83
N ALA A 12 -17.46 -53.19 -23.54
CA ALA A 12 -17.51 -51.90 -24.20
C ALA A 12 -17.42 -50.72 -23.21
N ALA A 13 -16.60 -49.72 -23.55
CA ALA A 13 -16.51 -48.45 -22.85
C ALA A 13 -17.82 -47.66 -22.98
N GLY A 14 -18.44 -47.31 -21.85
CA GLY A 14 -19.58 -46.40 -21.79
C GLY A 14 -19.21 -44.96 -22.18
N PRO A 15 -20.18 -44.12 -22.56
CA PRO A 15 -19.91 -42.76 -23.03
C PRO A 15 -19.32 -41.91 -21.91
N THR A 16 -18.15 -41.34 -22.16
CA THR A 16 -17.51 -40.32 -21.34
C THR A 16 -18.41 -39.10 -21.26
N VAL A 17 -18.93 -38.81 -20.06
CA VAL A 17 -19.65 -37.57 -19.76
C VAL A 17 -18.66 -36.42 -19.91
N ALA A 18 -18.77 -35.67 -21.01
CA ALA A 18 -18.02 -34.44 -21.21
C ALA A 18 -18.42 -33.42 -20.13
N THR A 19 -17.46 -33.02 -19.30
CA THR A 19 -17.58 -31.89 -18.38
C THR A 19 -17.99 -30.64 -19.17
N PRO A 20 -19.03 -29.89 -18.75
CA PRO A 20 -19.54 -28.79 -19.55
C PRO A 20 -18.47 -27.69 -19.66
N THR A 21 -18.06 -27.40 -20.89
CA THR A 21 -17.21 -26.27 -21.25
C THR A 21 -17.89 -24.99 -20.76
N ARG A 22 -17.32 -24.32 -19.76
CA ARG A 22 -17.82 -23.01 -19.29
C ARG A 22 -17.91 -22.05 -20.48
N THR A 23 -19.13 -21.69 -20.86
CA THR A 23 -19.40 -20.77 -21.97
C THR A 23 -18.69 -19.43 -21.74
N LYS A 24 -18.13 -18.82 -22.80
CA LYS A 24 -17.40 -17.53 -22.75
C LYS A 24 -18.17 -16.42 -22.00
N SER A 25 -19.51 -16.46 -22.01
CA SER A 25 -20.39 -15.55 -21.27
C SER A 25 -20.25 -15.65 -19.74
N HIS A 26 -20.11 -16.86 -19.18
CA HIS A 26 -19.90 -17.05 -17.74
C HIS A 26 -18.50 -16.58 -17.28
N LEU A 27 -17.47 -16.78 -18.12
CA LEU A 27 -16.13 -16.25 -17.88
C LEU A 27 -16.11 -14.71 -17.92
N ALA A 28 -16.91 -14.10 -18.80
CA ALA A 28 -17.03 -12.66 -18.91
C ALA A 28 -17.72 -12.01 -17.69
N VAL A 29 -18.82 -12.61 -17.18
CA VAL A 29 -19.53 -12.11 -16.00
C VAL A 29 -18.72 -12.30 -14.71
N GLN A 30 -18.09 -13.47 -14.51
CA GLN A 30 -17.17 -13.68 -13.38
C GLN A 30 -15.95 -12.77 -13.48
N GLY A 31 -15.38 -12.58 -14.68
CA GLY A 31 -14.29 -11.65 -14.93
C GLY A 31 -14.63 -10.23 -14.45
N ASN A 32 -15.82 -9.72 -14.76
CA ASN A 32 -16.20 -8.34 -14.42
C ASN A 32 -16.39 -8.09 -12.91
N ARG A 33 -16.97 -9.05 -12.17
CA ARG A 33 -17.05 -8.97 -10.69
C ARG A 33 -15.66 -9.05 -10.05
N ASN A 34 -14.76 -9.79 -10.68
CA ASN A 34 -13.41 -9.99 -10.19
C ASN A 34 -12.52 -8.75 -10.37
N ARG A 35 -12.74 -7.95 -11.43
CA ARG A 35 -12.04 -6.69 -11.72
C ARG A 35 -12.15 -5.66 -10.59
N TRP A 36 -13.38 -5.35 -10.16
CA TRP A 36 -13.62 -4.35 -9.11
C TRP A 36 -13.13 -4.79 -7.73
N THR A 37 -13.19 -6.09 -7.46
CA THR A 37 -12.68 -6.67 -6.20
C THR A 37 -11.17 -6.41 -6.04
N VAL A 38 -10.40 -6.52 -7.14
CA VAL A 38 -8.96 -6.23 -7.13
C VAL A 38 -8.68 -4.75 -6.89
N ILE A 39 -9.51 -3.84 -7.42
CA ILE A 39 -9.38 -2.40 -7.14
C ILE A 39 -9.63 -2.09 -5.66
N ILE A 40 -10.65 -2.69 -5.06
CA ILE A 40 -10.93 -2.52 -3.62
C ILE A 40 -9.73 -3.04 -2.80
N GLY A 41 -9.24 -4.24 -3.10
CA GLY A 41 -8.04 -4.79 -2.48
C GLY A 41 -6.83 -3.89 -2.64
N ALA A 42 -6.63 -3.35 -3.85
CA ALA A 42 -5.54 -2.45 -4.16
C ALA A 42 -5.61 -1.16 -3.33
N LEU A 43 -6.80 -0.55 -3.23
CA LEU A 43 -7.02 0.65 -2.44
C LEU A 43 -6.79 0.39 -0.94
N VAL A 44 -7.27 -0.73 -0.40
CA VAL A 44 -7.05 -1.08 1.01
C VAL A 44 -5.57 -1.25 1.31
N VAL A 45 -4.85 -2.05 0.51
CA VAL A 45 -3.40 -2.24 0.69
C VAL A 45 -2.70 -0.90 0.58
N GLN A 46 -2.92 -0.16 -0.50
CA GLN A 46 -2.23 1.10 -0.77
C GLN A 46 -2.52 2.16 0.30
N MET A 47 -3.75 2.25 0.81
CA MET A 47 -4.12 3.16 1.90
C MET A 47 -3.31 2.89 3.16
N ILE A 48 -3.20 1.62 3.56
CA ILE A 48 -2.45 1.23 4.77
C ILE A 48 -0.95 1.44 4.57
N LEU A 49 -0.39 1.14 3.41
CA LEU A 49 1.01 1.43 3.13
C LEU A 49 1.29 2.94 3.09
N GLY A 50 0.31 3.73 2.65
CA GLY A 50 0.36 5.18 2.57
C GLY A 50 0.40 5.89 3.93
N THR A 51 0.13 5.19 5.04
CA THR A 51 0.24 5.79 6.38
C THR A 51 1.68 6.20 6.71
N VAL A 52 2.66 5.67 5.98
CA VAL A 52 4.08 6.06 6.08
C VAL A 52 4.27 7.58 5.90
N TYR A 53 3.44 8.23 5.09
CA TYR A 53 3.45 9.69 4.92
C TYR A 53 3.02 10.46 6.17
N GLY A 54 2.34 9.78 7.09
CA GLY A 54 2.00 10.30 8.41
C GLY A 54 3.12 10.21 9.44
N PHE A 55 4.31 9.67 9.13
CA PHE A 55 5.38 9.41 10.13
C PHE A 55 5.69 10.59 11.07
N SER A 56 5.56 11.82 10.57
CA SER A 56 5.81 13.04 11.36
C SER A 56 5.02 13.13 12.68
N VAL A 57 3.88 12.43 12.80
CA VAL A 57 3.07 12.37 14.04
C VAL A 57 3.77 11.60 15.16
N PHE A 58 4.64 10.65 14.82
CA PHE A 58 5.40 9.85 15.80
C PHE A 58 6.59 10.59 16.38
N VAL A 59 7.06 11.64 15.71
CA VAL A 59 8.35 12.24 16.04
C VAL A 59 8.33 12.88 17.43
N LYS A 60 7.31 13.68 17.76
CA LYS A 60 7.20 14.32 19.08
C LYS A 60 7.20 13.33 20.26
N PRO A 61 6.35 12.28 20.27
CA PRO A 61 6.36 11.32 21.38
C PRO A 61 7.67 10.52 21.48
N LEU A 62 8.34 10.23 20.35
CA LEU A 62 9.64 9.57 20.36
C LEU A 62 10.77 10.47 20.89
N GLU A 63 10.77 11.75 20.51
CA GLU A 63 11.69 12.77 21.07
C GLU A 63 11.50 12.91 22.59
N ALA A 64 10.25 12.93 23.05
CA ALA A 64 9.93 13.04 24.48
C ALA A 64 10.40 11.81 25.29
N GLU A 65 10.29 10.60 24.73
CA GLU A 65 10.73 9.36 25.39
C GLU A 65 12.26 9.19 25.40
N PHE A 66 12.92 9.44 24.26
CA PHE A 66 14.32 9.07 24.06
C PHE A 66 15.30 10.25 24.10
N GLY A 67 14.80 11.50 24.12
CA GLY A 67 15.64 12.71 24.13
C GLY A 67 16.43 12.93 22.83
N TRP A 68 16.03 12.28 21.73
CA TRP A 68 16.67 12.49 20.42
C TRP A 68 16.27 13.83 19.82
N ASP A 69 17.11 14.38 18.94
CA ASP A 69 16.73 15.53 18.14
C ASP A 69 15.84 15.13 16.95
N ARG A 70 15.24 16.15 16.32
CA ARG A 70 14.34 15.99 15.18
C ARG A 70 15.00 15.29 14.01
N ALA A 71 16.24 15.66 13.70
CA ALA A 71 16.98 15.11 12.57
C ALA A 71 17.24 13.62 12.76
N THR A 72 17.71 13.21 13.94
CA THR A 72 17.93 11.81 14.33
C THR A 72 16.64 11.02 14.21
N THR A 73 15.53 11.51 14.75
CA THR A 73 14.26 10.77 14.69
C THR A 73 13.73 10.63 13.25
N GLN A 74 13.93 11.65 12.40
CA GLN A 74 13.48 11.63 11.00
C GLN A 74 14.29 10.70 10.10
N TRP A 75 15.53 10.33 10.46
CA TRP A 75 16.30 9.34 9.70
C TRP A 75 15.58 8.00 9.58
N ALA A 76 14.75 7.61 10.55
CA ALA A 76 13.94 6.39 10.46
C ALA A 76 13.00 6.41 9.24
N PHE A 77 12.40 7.55 8.92
CA PHE A 77 11.58 7.72 7.73
C PHE A 77 12.40 7.65 6.45
N SER A 78 13.59 8.28 6.43
CA SER A 78 14.52 8.19 5.29
C SER A 78 14.95 6.75 5.01
N PHE A 79 15.31 5.98 6.04
CA PHE A 79 15.61 4.56 5.91
C PHE A 79 14.38 3.77 5.42
N ALA A 80 13.18 4.08 5.91
CA ALA A 80 11.95 3.46 5.43
C ALA A 80 11.74 3.66 3.92
N LEU A 81 11.91 4.88 3.42
CA LEU A 81 11.77 5.17 1.99
C LEU A 81 12.86 4.54 1.14
N ALA A 82 14.11 4.54 1.62
CA ALA A 82 15.22 3.90 0.93
C ALA A 82 15.03 2.38 0.83
N THR A 83 14.70 1.73 1.95
CA THR A 83 14.46 0.28 1.97
C THR A 83 13.20 -0.08 1.18
N PHE A 84 12.15 0.76 1.22
CA PHE A 84 10.98 0.63 0.35
C PHE A 84 11.38 0.56 -1.12
N ALA A 85 12.15 1.54 -1.61
CA ALA A 85 12.57 1.58 -3.02
C ALA A 85 13.38 0.34 -3.41
N ILE A 86 14.31 -0.09 -2.56
CA ILE A 86 15.16 -1.27 -2.79
C ILE A 86 14.31 -2.55 -2.80
N ALA A 87 13.40 -2.71 -1.83
CA ALA A 87 12.59 -3.91 -1.67
C ALA A 87 11.56 -4.12 -2.79
N MET A 88 11.15 -3.05 -3.49
CA MET A 88 10.26 -3.21 -4.66
C MET A 88 10.87 -4.07 -5.78
N ILE A 89 12.19 -4.06 -5.94
CA ILE A 89 12.88 -4.80 -7.00
C ILE A 89 12.69 -6.32 -6.83
N PRO A 90 13.10 -6.95 -5.70
CA PRO A 90 12.84 -8.36 -5.47
C PRO A 90 11.33 -8.65 -5.32
N ALA A 91 10.55 -7.75 -4.70
CA ALA A 91 9.10 -7.94 -4.59
C ALA A 91 8.43 -8.07 -5.97
N GLY A 92 8.83 -7.22 -6.93
CA GLY A 92 8.38 -7.27 -8.32
C GLY A 92 8.64 -8.62 -8.98
N ARG A 93 9.87 -9.12 -8.87
CA ARG A 93 10.24 -10.44 -9.43
C ARG A 93 9.50 -11.59 -8.75
N LEU A 94 9.34 -11.51 -7.43
CA LEU A 94 8.64 -12.55 -6.66
C LEU A 94 7.15 -12.58 -6.95
N GLN A 95 6.49 -11.43 -7.16
CA GLN A 95 5.05 -11.40 -7.45
C GLN A 95 4.71 -11.97 -8.81
N ASP A 96 5.62 -11.85 -9.79
CA ASP A 96 5.39 -12.43 -11.11
C ASP A 96 5.49 -13.96 -11.05
N ARG A 97 6.29 -14.51 -10.13
CA ARG A 97 6.44 -15.95 -9.91
C ARG A 97 5.35 -16.56 -9.02
N TYR A 98 5.03 -15.93 -7.89
CA TYR A 98 4.14 -16.50 -6.86
C TYR A 98 2.76 -15.84 -6.81
N GLY A 99 2.56 -14.76 -7.55
CA GLY A 99 1.32 -13.99 -7.59
C GLY A 99 1.27 -12.86 -6.56
N PRO A 100 0.42 -11.83 -6.79
CA PRO A 100 0.38 -10.60 -6.00
C PRO A 100 -0.14 -10.83 -4.57
N ARG A 101 -1.03 -11.80 -4.35
CA ARG A 101 -1.62 -12.08 -3.04
C ARG A 101 -0.57 -12.47 -2.00
N TRP A 102 0.29 -13.43 -2.33
CA TRP A 102 1.28 -13.96 -1.39
C TRP A 102 2.36 -12.94 -1.06
N ILE A 103 2.83 -12.21 -2.07
CA ILE A 103 3.89 -11.21 -1.87
C ILE A 103 3.36 -9.99 -1.09
N ALA A 104 2.13 -9.54 -1.36
CA ALA A 104 1.48 -8.50 -0.57
C ALA A 104 1.22 -8.95 0.89
N THR A 105 0.89 -10.22 1.11
CA THR A 105 0.71 -10.80 2.45
C THR A 105 2.02 -10.72 3.26
N ILE A 106 3.16 -11.07 2.64
CA ILE A 106 4.49 -10.92 3.26
C ILE A 106 4.73 -9.44 3.63
N GLY A 107 4.41 -8.52 2.71
CA GLY A 107 4.53 -7.09 2.96
C GLY A 107 3.72 -6.61 4.18
N GLY A 108 2.47 -7.06 4.28
CA GLY A 108 1.60 -6.76 5.42
C GLY A 108 2.13 -7.29 6.75
N ILE A 109 2.61 -8.54 6.77
CA ILE A 109 3.19 -9.16 7.98
C ILE A 109 4.47 -8.41 8.40
N LEU A 110 5.36 -8.10 7.46
CA LEU A 110 6.58 -7.33 7.75
C LEU A 110 6.27 -5.93 8.28
N LEU A 111 5.29 -5.23 7.68
CA LEU A 111 4.87 -3.92 8.14
C LEU A 111 4.21 -3.98 9.53
N GLY A 112 3.39 -4.99 9.80
CA GLY A 112 2.85 -5.18 11.15
C GLY A 112 3.96 -5.46 12.17
N LEU A 113 4.88 -6.35 11.82
CA LEU A 113 6.03 -6.71 12.65
C LEU A 113 6.95 -5.51 12.92
N SER A 114 7.14 -4.60 11.95
CA SER A 114 7.97 -3.42 12.16
C SER A 114 7.47 -2.56 13.31
N PHE A 115 6.15 -2.30 13.37
CA PHE A 115 5.55 -1.53 14.45
C PHE A 115 5.58 -2.28 15.79
N LEU A 116 5.33 -3.60 15.78
CA LEU A 116 5.44 -4.42 16.99
C LEU A 116 6.86 -4.41 17.55
N LEU A 117 7.89 -4.55 16.70
CA LEU A 117 9.29 -4.46 17.12
C LEU A 117 9.65 -3.06 17.61
N SER A 118 9.17 -2.01 16.94
CA SER A 118 9.40 -0.63 17.38
C SER A 118 8.73 -0.32 18.73
N ALA A 119 7.60 -0.96 19.07
CA ALA A 119 6.95 -0.82 20.37
C ALA A 119 7.78 -1.40 21.54
N LEU A 120 8.69 -2.35 21.24
CA LEU A 120 9.58 -2.98 22.22
C LEU A 120 10.81 -2.12 22.57
N LEU A 121 11.04 -1.01 21.89
CA LEU A 121 12.12 -0.09 22.26
C LEU A 121 11.86 0.46 23.65
N VAL A 122 12.90 0.52 24.50
CA VAL A 122 12.86 0.97 25.90
C VAL A 122 13.68 2.24 26.09
N ASN A 123 13.38 3.03 27.11
CA ASN A 123 14.14 4.24 27.42
C ASN A 123 15.66 3.95 27.47
N GLY A 124 16.46 4.81 26.84
CA GLY A 124 17.89 4.56 26.59
C GLY A 124 18.20 3.78 25.31
N ALA A 125 17.19 3.41 24.51
CA ALA A 125 17.41 2.86 23.18
C ALA A 125 18.26 3.81 22.32
N ARG A 126 19.09 3.22 21.45
CA ARG A 126 19.86 3.97 20.47
C ARG A 126 19.04 4.16 19.19
N PRO A 127 19.19 5.29 18.47
CA PRO A 127 18.41 5.58 17.26
C PRO A 127 18.44 4.48 16.19
N TRP A 128 19.57 3.76 16.07
CA TRP A 128 19.71 2.66 15.10
C TRP A 128 18.65 1.57 15.28
N ALA A 129 18.15 1.36 16.50
CA ALA A 129 17.10 0.38 16.75
C ALA A 129 15.79 0.76 16.03
N LEU A 130 15.45 2.06 16.00
CA LEU A 130 14.30 2.55 15.25
C LEU A 130 14.56 2.49 13.74
N TYR A 131 15.79 2.78 13.30
CA TYR A 131 16.15 2.69 11.88
C TYR A 131 16.06 1.25 11.37
N LEU A 132 16.42 0.28 12.19
CA LEU A 132 16.30 -1.14 11.85
C LEU A 132 14.84 -1.60 11.89
N THR A 133 14.14 -1.35 12.99
CA THR A 133 12.77 -1.85 13.19
C THR A 133 11.78 -1.15 12.29
N TYR A 134 11.67 0.18 12.34
CA TYR A 134 10.75 0.93 11.50
C TYR A 134 11.31 1.13 10.08
N GLY A 135 12.56 1.60 9.97
CA GLY A 135 13.15 1.93 8.68
C GLY A 135 13.32 0.72 7.78
N ILE A 136 14.15 -0.24 8.18
CA ILE A 136 14.48 -1.38 7.32
C ILE A 136 13.31 -2.37 7.24
N VAL A 137 12.79 -2.86 8.38
CA VAL A 137 11.71 -3.87 8.35
C VAL A 137 10.41 -3.27 7.83
N GLY A 138 10.04 -2.06 8.28
CA GLY A 138 8.83 -1.38 7.80
C GLY A 138 8.92 -0.96 6.34
N GLY A 139 10.06 -0.39 5.92
CA GLY A 139 10.32 -0.08 4.51
C GLY A 139 10.25 -1.32 3.61
N ALA A 140 10.81 -2.45 4.03
CA ALA A 140 10.68 -3.71 3.31
C ALA A 140 9.22 -4.16 3.22
N GLY A 141 8.46 -4.08 4.32
CA GLY A 141 7.03 -4.39 4.32
C GLY A 141 6.24 -3.57 3.29
N ILE A 142 6.52 -2.27 3.22
CA ILE A 142 5.92 -1.38 2.22
C ILE A 142 6.33 -1.79 0.79
N GLY A 143 7.60 -2.11 0.54
CA GLY A 143 8.06 -2.52 -0.79
C GLY A 143 7.41 -3.80 -1.30
N PHE A 144 7.28 -4.82 -0.44
CA PHE A 144 6.61 -6.06 -0.78
C PHE A 144 5.09 -5.86 -1.00
N GLY A 145 4.48 -4.94 -0.27
CA GLY A 145 3.07 -4.60 -0.41
C GLY A 145 2.74 -3.73 -1.62
N TYR A 146 3.57 -2.75 -1.97
CA TYR A 146 3.20 -1.63 -2.86
C TYR A 146 3.05 -2.05 -4.32
N VAL A 147 4.00 -2.84 -4.83
CA VAL A 147 4.06 -3.19 -6.26
C VAL A 147 2.94 -4.17 -6.68
N CYS A 148 2.45 -4.96 -5.72
CA CYS A 148 1.50 -6.06 -5.95
C CYS A 148 0.10 -5.59 -6.40
N PRO A 149 -0.58 -4.67 -5.70
CA PRO A 149 -1.81 -4.01 -6.13
C PRO A 149 -1.75 -3.44 -7.54
N ILE A 150 -0.66 -2.73 -7.85
CA ILE A 150 -0.50 -1.99 -9.11
C ILE A 150 -0.41 -2.98 -10.27
N ALA A 151 0.46 -3.98 -10.15
CA ALA A 151 0.63 -4.99 -11.19
C ALA A 151 -0.65 -5.82 -11.40
N ALA A 152 -1.33 -6.21 -10.32
CA ALA A 152 -2.60 -6.95 -10.42
C ALA A 152 -3.68 -6.12 -11.11
N ALA A 153 -3.85 -4.85 -10.71
CA ALA A 153 -4.88 -3.98 -11.25
C ALA A 153 -4.67 -3.70 -12.74
N VAL A 154 -3.43 -3.45 -13.17
CA VAL A 154 -3.11 -3.20 -14.59
C VAL A 154 -3.38 -4.41 -15.47
N LYS A 155 -3.14 -5.64 -14.98
CA LYS A 155 -3.45 -6.88 -15.70
C LYS A 155 -4.96 -7.02 -15.96
N TRP A 156 -5.81 -6.56 -15.03
CA TRP A 156 -7.27 -6.56 -15.18
C TRP A 156 -7.84 -5.40 -16.02
N TYR A 157 -7.06 -4.35 -16.28
CA TYR A 157 -7.51 -3.15 -16.99
C TYR A 157 -6.51 -2.71 -18.06
N PRO A 158 -6.26 -3.54 -19.09
CA PRO A 158 -5.39 -3.18 -20.19
C PRO A 158 -5.93 -2.00 -21.02
N ASP A 159 -7.23 -1.74 -20.95
CA ASP A 159 -7.94 -0.64 -21.61
C ASP A 159 -7.70 0.73 -20.95
N LYS A 160 -7.31 0.77 -19.68
CA LYS A 160 -7.20 2.00 -18.87
C LYS A 160 -6.01 1.94 -17.91
N ARG A 161 -4.86 1.49 -18.40
CA ARG A 161 -3.67 1.19 -17.57
C ARG A 161 -3.28 2.39 -16.69
N GLY A 162 -3.16 3.59 -17.28
CA GLY A 162 -2.80 4.82 -16.56
C GLY A 162 -3.80 5.22 -15.47
N LEU A 163 -5.10 5.21 -15.77
CA LEU A 163 -6.13 5.59 -14.80
C LEU A 163 -6.14 4.63 -13.60
N ILE A 164 -5.94 3.34 -13.86
CA ILE A 164 -6.02 2.30 -12.83
C ILE A 164 -4.76 2.27 -11.97
N THR A 165 -3.56 2.50 -12.54
CA THR A 165 -2.37 2.75 -11.73
C THR A 165 -2.55 4.00 -10.88
N GLY A 166 -3.07 5.09 -11.48
CA GLY A 166 -3.39 6.33 -10.77
C GLY A 166 -4.33 6.13 -9.60
N LEU A 167 -5.42 5.38 -9.79
CA LEU A 167 -6.40 5.06 -8.74
C LEU A 167 -5.78 4.19 -7.63
N ALA A 168 -5.04 3.14 -7.98
CA ALA A 168 -4.39 2.29 -6.99
C ALA A 168 -3.39 3.10 -6.14
N VAL A 169 -2.55 3.91 -6.79
CA VAL A 169 -1.54 4.73 -6.12
C VAL A 169 -2.17 5.92 -5.40
N ALA A 170 -3.35 6.40 -5.78
CA ALA A 170 -4.10 7.42 -5.05
C ALA A 170 -4.46 6.98 -3.63
N GLY A 171 -4.76 5.68 -3.42
CA GLY A 171 -4.93 5.11 -2.07
C GLY A 171 -3.72 5.38 -1.19
N PHE A 172 -2.51 5.20 -1.72
CA PHE A 172 -1.26 5.48 -1.00
C PHE A 172 -1.09 6.98 -0.70
N GLY A 173 -1.46 7.86 -1.63
CA GLY A 173 -1.42 9.31 -1.40
C GLY A 173 -2.41 9.78 -0.33
N ALA A 174 -3.56 9.12 -0.25
CA ALA A 174 -4.61 9.40 0.72
C ALA A 174 -4.34 8.81 2.12
N GLY A 175 -3.38 7.89 2.28
CA GLY A 175 -3.12 7.22 3.56
C GLY A 175 -2.96 8.17 4.75
N ALA A 176 -2.17 9.24 4.58
CA ALA A 176 -1.96 10.25 5.61
C ALA A 176 -3.24 10.99 6.04
N LEU A 177 -4.21 11.18 5.13
CA LEU A 177 -5.47 11.88 5.40
C LEU A 177 -6.28 11.17 6.49
N PHE A 178 -6.38 9.85 6.38
CA PHE A 178 -7.18 9.04 7.29
C PHE A 178 -6.38 8.62 8.54
N PHE A 179 -5.06 8.63 8.45
CA PHE A 179 -4.17 8.20 9.52
C PHE A 179 -3.78 9.33 10.49
N ALA A 180 -3.34 10.49 9.99
CA ALA A 180 -2.61 11.46 10.81
C ALA A 180 -3.42 12.05 11.98
N GLY A 181 -4.70 12.37 11.77
CA GLY A 181 -5.58 12.91 12.81
C GLY A 181 -5.93 11.90 13.92
N PRO A 182 -6.44 10.71 13.57
CA PRO A 182 -6.64 9.65 14.56
C PRO A 182 -5.35 9.25 15.28
N ALA A 183 -4.23 9.19 14.58
CA ALA A 183 -2.95 8.88 15.19
C ALA A 183 -2.53 9.97 16.20
N SER A 184 -2.62 11.25 15.84
CA SER A 184 -2.19 12.33 16.73
C SER A 184 -2.97 12.37 18.06
N THR A 185 -4.24 11.98 18.05
CA THR A 185 -5.05 11.86 19.28
C THR A 185 -4.72 10.60 20.08
N LEU A 186 -4.65 9.43 19.44
CA LEU A 186 -4.36 8.17 20.13
C LEU A 186 -2.91 8.09 20.66
N LEU A 187 -1.96 8.83 20.08
CA LEU A 187 -0.57 8.89 20.54
C LEU A 187 -0.39 9.66 21.84
N LEU A 188 -1.37 10.49 22.24
CA LEU A 188 -1.34 11.22 23.52
C LEU A 188 -1.26 10.26 24.70
N PRO A 189 -0.68 10.67 25.84
CA PRO A 189 -0.66 9.84 27.03
C PRO A 189 -2.08 9.52 27.53
N PRO A 190 -2.25 8.41 28.28
CA PRO A 190 -3.49 8.10 28.99
C PRO A 190 -3.93 9.23 29.93
N ALA A 191 -5.23 9.30 30.21
CA ALA A 191 -5.79 10.27 31.13
C ALA A 191 -5.22 10.10 32.54
N GLU A 192 -4.96 11.21 33.23
CA GLU A 192 -4.49 11.19 34.62
C GLU A 192 -5.51 10.56 35.59
N SER A 193 -6.80 10.53 35.23
CA SER A 193 -7.85 9.86 36.00
C SER A 193 -7.69 8.34 36.06
N GLY A 194 -6.80 7.75 35.25
CA GLY A 194 -6.60 6.30 35.15
C GLY A 194 -7.65 5.59 34.30
N ASP A 195 -8.64 6.32 33.76
CA ASP A 195 -9.63 5.77 32.86
C ASP A 195 -9.00 5.48 31.49
N ALA A 196 -8.87 4.20 31.16
CA ALA A 196 -8.41 3.77 29.85
C ALA A 196 -9.53 3.96 28.82
N LEU A 197 -9.18 4.44 27.62
CA LEU A 197 -10.09 4.46 26.48
C LEU A 197 -10.60 3.04 26.20
N SER A 198 -11.91 2.89 26.13
CA SER A 198 -12.54 1.64 25.73
C SER A 198 -12.29 1.33 24.25
N LEU A 199 -12.48 0.06 23.87
CA LEU A 199 -12.29 -0.37 22.47
C LEU A 199 -13.20 0.38 21.48
N TYR A 200 -14.42 0.74 21.89
CA TYR A 200 -15.34 1.48 21.02
C TYR A 200 -14.85 2.93 20.80
N GLU A 201 -14.29 3.57 21.82
CA GLU A 201 -13.74 4.93 21.70
C GLU A 201 -12.50 4.93 20.82
N ILE A 202 -11.61 3.96 21.01
CA ILE A 202 -10.43 3.78 20.14
C ILE A 202 -10.88 3.57 18.68
N ALA A 203 -11.93 2.76 18.45
CA ALA A 203 -12.45 2.53 17.11
C ALA A 203 -13.07 3.81 16.51
N LEU A 204 -13.86 4.57 17.27
CA LEU A 204 -14.44 5.83 16.80
C LEU A 204 -13.36 6.87 16.50
N ILE A 205 -12.36 7.02 17.36
CA ILE A 205 -11.21 7.90 17.12
C ILE A 205 -10.44 7.43 15.88
N GLY A 206 -10.15 6.13 15.77
CA GLY A 206 -9.48 5.50 14.63
C GLY A 206 -10.18 5.75 13.29
N LEU A 207 -11.51 5.72 13.27
CA LEU A 207 -12.33 6.05 12.10
C LEU A 207 -12.46 7.57 11.86
N GLY A 208 -12.06 8.38 12.84
CA GLY A 208 -12.12 9.83 12.81
C GLY A 208 -13.50 10.40 13.12
N PHE A 209 -14.26 9.73 13.97
CA PHE A 209 -15.51 10.22 14.57
C PHE A 209 -15.36 10.64 16.04
N GLY A 210 -14.24 10.30 16.68
CA GLY A 210 -13.93 10.70 18.05
C GLY A 210 -13.15 12.01 18.13
N ALA A 211 -13.43 12.79 19.18
CA ALA A 211 -12.58 13.90 19.62
C ALA A 211 -11.92 13.49 20.94
N GLY A 212 -10.60 13.65 21.06
CA GLY A 212 -9.83 13.14 22.20
C GLY A 212 -9.22 14.25 23.05
N GLY A 213 -9.36 14.12 24.38
CA GLY A 213 -8.58 14.83 25.39
C GLY A 213 -7.45 13.98 26.02
N ALA A 214 -7.49 12.65 25.82
CA ALA A 214 -6.48 11.68 26.25
C ALA A 214 -6.29 10.61 25.16
N GLY A 215 -5.13 9.94 25.15
CA GLY A 215 -4.80 8.88 24.20
C GLY A 215 -4.45 7.56 24.88
N ILE A 216 -3.86 6.63 24.12
CA ILE A 216 -3.39 5.32 24.63
C ILE A 216 -1.86 5.28 24.81
N GLY A 217 -1.16 6.35 24.43
CA GLY A 217 0.28 6.42 24.38
C GLY A 217 0.89 5.76 23.15
N TRP A 218 2.12 6.17 22.81
CA TRP A 218 2.76 5.78 21.55
C TRP A 218 3.04 4.27 21.45
N ARG A 219 3.40 3.60 22.56
CA ARG A 219 3.67 2.16 22.56
C ARG A 219 2.42 1.34 22.25
N ALA A 220 1.33 1.62 22.95
CA ALA A 220 0.05 0.95 22.70
C ALA A 220 -0.45 1.24 21.28
N PHE A 221 -0.26 2.48 20.81
CA PHE A 221 -0.57 2.83 19.42
C PHE A 221 0.24 2.01 18.41
N PHE A 222 1.55 1.85 18.61
CA PHE A 222 2.39 1.04 17.72
C PHE A 222 1.93 -0.41 17.69
N VAL A 223 1.57 -0.99 18.84
CA VAL A 223 1.01 -2.35 18.88
C VAL A 223 -0.31 -2.43 18.11
N LEU A 224 -1.25 -1.53 18.39
CA LEU A 224 -2.54 -1.47 17.69
C LEU A 224 -2.36 -1.30 16.19
N HIS A 225 -1.55 -0.32 15.78
CA HIS A 225 -1.32 -0.01 14.38
C HIS A 225 -0.57 -1.14 13.66
N GLY A 226 0.37 -1.82 14.32
CA GLY A 226 1.03 -3.02 13.77
C GLY A 226 0.03 -4.14 13.46
N ILE A 227 -0.91 -4.40 14.38
CA ILE A 227 -1.98 -5.38 14.16
C ILE A 227 -2.89 -4.94 13.01
N VAL A 228 -3.31 -3.67 12.98
CA VAL A 228 -4.13 -3.11 11.89
C VAL A 228 -3.42 -3.22 10.55
N CYS A 229 -2.12 -2.90 10.49
CA CYS A 229 -1.31 -3.01 9.29
C CYS A 229 -1.26 -4.46 8.77
N ALA A 230 -0.96 -5.42 9.64
CA ALA A 230 -0.94 -6.83 9.25
C ALA A 230 -2.32 -7.29 8.77
N VAL A 231 -3.38 -7.05 9.56
CA VAL A 231 -4.73 -7.55 9.24
C VAL A 231 -5.30 -6.88 8.00
N ALA A 232 -5.23 -5.56 7.89
CA ALA A 232 -5.82 -4.83 6.77
C ALA A 232 -5.07 -5.09 5.46
N VAL A 233 -3.72 -5.15 5.48
CA VAL A 233 -2.96 -5.48 4.27
C VAL A 233 -3.19 -6.93 3.86
N VAL A 234 -3.23 -7.88 4.79
CA VAL A 234 -3.53 -9.29 4.45
C VAL A 234 -4.95 -9.46 3.91
N ALA A 235 -5.93 -8.75 4.51
CA ALA A 235 -7.30 -8.73 4.00
C ALA A 235 -7.39 -8.13 2.60
N GLY A 236 -6.73 -6.98 2.36
CA GLY A 236 -6.64 -6.38 1.04
C GLY A 236 -5.90 -7.26 0.02
N ALA A 237 -4.81 -7.91 0.44
CA ALA A 237 -4.03 -8.84 -0.37
C ALA A 237 -4.83 -10.07 -0.76
N ALA A 238 -5.73 -10.56 0.09
CA ALA A 238 -6.62 -11.67 -0.22
C ALA A 238 -7.57 -11.38 -1.40
N LEU A 239 -7.85 -10.10 -1.65
CA LEU A 239 -8.66 -9.64 -2.79
C LEU A 239 -7.84 -9.48 -4.09
N LEU A 240 -6.50 -9.47 -3.99
CA LEU A 240 -5.61 -9.38 -5.14
C LEU A 240 -5.51 -10.73 -5.84
N ARG A 241 -5.67 -10.72 -7.17
CA ARG A 241 -5.49 -11.90 -8.02
C ARG A 241 -5.15 -11.46 -9.43
N ASN A 242 -4.40 -12.29 -10.14
CA ASN A 242 -4.19 -12.12 -11.56
C ASN A 242 -5.45 -12.58 -12.34
N PRO A 243 -5.73 -11.97 -13.50
CA PRO A 243 -6.72 -12.52 -14.42
C PRO A 243 -6.26 -13.87 -14.97
N PRO A 244 -7.19 -14.73 -15.45
CA PRO A 244 -6.82 -15.94 -16.18
C PRO A 244 -5.97 -15.64 -17.41
N GLU A 245 -5.14 -16.59 -17.83
CA GLU A 245 -4.34 -16.46 -19.05
C GLU A 245 -5.24 -16.17 -20.26
N GLY A 246 -4.82 -15.21 -21.09
CA GLY A 246 -5.56 -14.79 -22.28
C GLY A 246 -6.83 -13.97 -22.01
N TRP A 247 -7.13 -13.61 -20.75
CA TRP A 247 -8.28 -12.76 -20.44
C TRP A 247 -8.13 -11.36 -21.03
N GLN A 248 -9.23 -10.86 -21.63
CA GLN A 248 -9.32 -9.51 -22.16
C GLN A 248 -10.68 -8.89 -21.78
N PRO A 249 -10.75 -7.55 -21.62
CA PRO A 249 -12.02 -6.86 -21.42
C PRO A 249 -12.97 -7.08 -22.60
N MET A 250 -14.27 -7.21 -22.34
CA MET A 250 -15.28 -7.32 -23.40
C MET A 250 -15.21 -6.11 -24.33
N GLY A 251 -15.15 -6.36 -25.64
CA GLY A 251 -15.10 -5.32 -26.67
C GLY A 251 -13.77 -4.59 -26.78
N TRP A 252 -12.75 -4.97 -26.01
CA TRP A 252 -11.41 -4.44 -26.15
C TRP A 252 -10.57 -5.33 -27.07
N THR A 253 -10.12 -4.78 -28.19
CA THR A 253 -9.10 -5.39 -29.02
C THR A 253 -7.75 -4.73 -28.72
N PRO A 254 -6.66 -5.50 -28.60
CA PRO A 254 -5.33 -4.93 -28.47
C PRO A 254 -5.08 -3.92 -29.60
N PRO A 255 -4.48 -2.75 -29.32
CA PRO A 255 -4.04 -1.84 -30.36
C PRO A 255 -3.21 -2.62 -31.38
N ALA A 256 -3.54 -2.52 -32.67
CA ALA A 256 -2.72 -3.13 -33.71
C ALA A 256 -1.29 -2.61 -33.52
N THR A 257 -0.32 -3.52 -33.34
CA THR A 257 1.08 -3.20 -33.05
C THR A 257 1.67 -2.38 -34.20
N LYS A 258 1.43 -1.06 -34.20
CA LYS A 258 2.06 -0.11 -35.10
C LYS A 258 3.40 0.28 -34.50
N GLN A 259 4.35 -0.66 -34.50
CA GLN A 259 5.78 -0.39 -34.46
C GLN A 259 6.54 -1.70 -34.66
N GLN A 260 7.46 -1.68 -35.62
CA GLN A 260 8.54 -2.66 -35.75
C GLN A 260 9.05 -2.99 -34.34
N HIS A 261 9.26 -4.27 -34.03
CA HIS A 261 10.06 -4.68 -32.87
C HIS A 261 11.41 -3.93 -32.94
N LYS A 262 11.50 -2.73 -32.35
CA LYS A 262 12.72 -2.38 -31.63
C LYS A 262 12.81 -3.49 -30.59
N ALA A 263 13.85 -4.31 -30.69
CA ALA A 263 14.11 -5.37 -29.74
C ALA A 263 13.83 -4.84 -28.33
N GLU A 264 13.14 -5.63 -27.49
CA GLU A 264 13.07 -5.33 -26.07
C GLU A 264 14.50 -5.14 -25.57
N VAL A 265 14.87 -3.87 -25.36
CA VAL A 265 16.20 -3.50 -24.92
C VAL A 265 16.33 -4.04 -23.50
N ASP A 266 17.40 -4.79 -23.24
CA ASP A 266 17.63 -5.31 -21.89
C ASP A 266 17.68 -4.13 -20.89
N TRP A 267 17.24 -4.35 -19.65
CA TRP A 267 17.15 -3.26 -18.68
C TRP A 267 18.52 -2.62 -18.38
N LEU A 268 19.63 -3.36 -18.50
CA LEU A 268 20.98 -2.80 -18.38
C LEU A 268 21.32 -1.90 -19.57
N GLU A 269 20.89 -2.30 -20.77
CA GLU A 269 21.12 -1.52 -21.98
C GLU A 269 20.23 -0.27 -22.01
N MET A 270 19.00 -0.36 -21.47
CA MET A 270 18.10 0.79 -21.29
C MET A 270 18.75 1.88 -20.42
N LEU A 271 19.47 1.51 -19.35
CA LEU A 271 20.13 2.45 -18.44
C LEU A 271 21.22 3.30 -19.12
N ASN A 272 21.76 2.83 -20.24
CA ASN A 272 22.76 3.58 -21.02
C ASN A 272 22.14 4.55 -22.03
N THR A 273 20.80 4.58 -22.17
CA THR A 273 20.14 5.48 -23.11
C THR A 273 19.98 6.89 -22.52
N PRO A 274 20.26 7.97 -23.28
CA PRO A 274 20.10 9.34 -22.79
C PRO A 274 18.68 9.65 -22.31
N LEU A 275 17.67 9.06 -22.97
CA LEU A 275 16.27 9.19 -22.58
C LEU A 275 16.01 8.57 -21.21
N ALA A 276 16.50 7.37 -20.93
CA ALA A 276 16.35 6.76 -19.61
C ALA A 276 17.05 7.59 -18.54
N CYS A 277 18.26 8.10 -18.79
CA CYS A 277 18.97 8.98 -17.86
C CYS A 277 18.18 10.26 -17.55
N MET A 278 17.59 10.91 -18.56
CA MET A 278 16.75 12.10 -18.36
C MET A 278 15.47 11.78 -17.57
N LEU A 279 14.82 10.64 -17.83
CA LEU A 279 13.65 10.18 -17.07
C LEU A 279 14.02 9.85 -15.62
N TRP A 280 15.19 9.24 -15.38
CA TRP A 280 15.68 8.98 -14.04
C TRP A 280 16.00 10.27 -13.29
N LEU A 281 16.69 11.22 -13.91
CA LEU A 281 16.99 12.51 -13.28
C LEU A 281 15.72 13.27 -12.93
N THR A 282 14.79 13.39 -13.86
CA THR A 282 13.49 14.04 -13.62
C THR A 282 12.71 13.34 -12.50
N PHE A 283 12.72 12.00 -12.48
CA PHE A 283 12.11 11.23 -11.40
C PHE A 283 12.79 11.46 -10.05
N ILE A 284 14.12 11.49 -9.98
CA ILE A 284 14.87 11.72 -8.74
C ILE A 284 14.55 13.12 -8.18
N PHE A 285 14.66 14.17 -8.99
CA PHE A 285 14.38 15.54 -8.52
C PHE A 285 12.91 15.75 -8.17
N GLY A 286 11.99 15.22 -8.99
CA GLY A 286 10.56 15.29 -8.75
C GLY A 286 10.13 14.53 -7.49
N ALA A 287 10.61 13.29 -7.31
CA ALA A 287 10.29 12.48 -6.14
C ALA A 287 10.93 13.04 -4.86
N THR A 288 12.19 13.49 -4.91
CA THR A 288 12.90 14.02 -3.75
C THR A 288 12.21 15.27 -3.19
N SER A 289 11.87 16.22 -4.05
CA SER A 289 11.17 17.45 -3.64
C SER A 289 9.80 17.15 -2.99
N GLY A 290 9.01 16.25 -3.61
CA GLY A 290 7.71 15.85 -3.08
C GLY A 290 7.79 15.09 -1.75
N LEU A 291 8.67 14.10 -1.64
CA LEU A 291 8.85 13.30 -0.42
C LEU A 291 9.36 14.13 0.76
N MET A 292 10.27 15.08 0.50
CA MET A 292 10.78 16.00 1.51
C MET A 292 9.67 16.89 2.06
N ALA A 293 8.84 17.46 1.16
CA ALA A 293 7.71 18.30 1.56
C ALA A 293 6.71 17.52 2.43
N ILE A 294 6.39 16.28 2.07
CA ILE A 294 5.45 15.43 2.83
C ILE A 294 6.00 15.10 4.23
N GLY A 295 7.26 14.66 4.32
CA GLY A 295 7.85 14.22 5.60
C GLY A 295 8.01 15.33 6.65
N GLN A 296 8.06 16.60 6.21
CA GLN A 296 8.22 17.78 7.08
C GLN A 296 6.99 18.69 7.08
N TRP A 297 5.88 18.27 6.46
CA TRP A 297 4.71 19.11 6.28
C TRP A 297 4.10 19.60 7.59
N THR A 298 3.86 18.70 8.55
CA THR A 298 3.25 19.04 9.85
C THR A 298 4.10 20.06 10.63
N PRO A 299 5.42 19.86 10.83
CA PRO A 299 6.28 20.89 11.43
C PRO A 299 6.25 22.23 10.68
N MET A 300 6.38 22.19 9.35
CA MET A 300 6.44 23.40 8.51
C MET A 300 5.15 24.22 8.61
N MET A 301 3.99 23.58 8.62
CA MET A 301 2.71 24.28 8.76
C MET A 301 2.48 24.77 10.18
N GLY A 302 2.95 24.03 11.19
CA GLY A 302 2.86 24.46 12.58
C GLY A 302 3.59 25.77 12.85
N THR A 303 4.77 25.98 12.24
CA THR A 303 5.52 27.24 12.37
C THR A 303 4.85 28.39 11.63
N ILE A 304 4.38 28.17 10.41
CA ILE A 304 3.72 29.21 9.60
C ILE A 304 2.39 29.66 10.23
N LEU A 305 1.60 28.70 10.74
CA LEU A 305 0.30 28.99 11.32
C LEU A 305 0.38 29.49 12.76
N ALA A 306 1.56 29.44 13.40
CA ALA A 306 1.73 29.77 14.82
C ALA A 306 0.70 29.05 15.73
N GLY A 307 0.43 27.77 15.44
CA GLY A 307 -0.55 26.96 16.16
C GLY A 307 -2.03 27.24 15.82
N LYS A 308 -2.32 28.13 14.86
CA LYS A 308 -3.69 28.34 14.38
C LYS A 308 -4.13 27.16 13.50
N THR A 309 -5.40 26.80 13.64
CA THR A 309 -6.07 25.78 12.81
C THR A 309 -6.84 26.46 11.67
N PHE A 310 -6.89 25.81 10.51
CA PHE A 310 -7.82 26.20 9.44
C PHE A 310 -9.25 25.73 9.72
N ALA A 311 -9.42 24.75 10.60
CA ALA A 311 -10.70 24.13 10.87
C ALA A 311 -11.47 24.85 11.98
N PRO A 312 -12.67 25.41 11.67
CA PRO A 312 -13.60 25.82 12.69
C PRO A 312 -13.91 24.69 13.69
N ALA A 313 -14.05 25.03 14.97
CA ALA A 313 -14.33 24.07 16.03
C ALA A 313 -15.59 23.20 15.77
N TRP A 314 -16.60 23.75 15.08
CA TRP A 314 -17.84 23.03 14.76
C TRP A 314 -17.64 21.85 13.81
N LEU A 315 -16.56 21.83 13.02
CA LEU A 315 -16.25 20.68 12.17
C LEU A 315 -15.74 19.47 12.95
N GLY A 316 -15.33 19.65 14.20
CA GLY A 316 -14.76 18.59 15.03
C GLY A 316 -13.70 17.80 14.26
N THR A 317 -13.84 16.47 14.26
CA THR A 317 -12.88 15.57 13.62
C THR A 317 -12.87 15.66 12.08
N PHE A 318 -13.91 16.23 11.45
CA PHE A 318 -13.91 16.53 10.00
C PHE A 318 -12.99 17.70 9.66
N GLY A 319 -12.53 18.48 10.65
CA GLY A 319 -11.52 19.52 10.45
C GLY A 319 -10.25 19.00 9.75
N ARG A 320 -9.89 17.74 9.97
CA ARG A 320 -8.70 17.10 9.35
C ARG A 320 -8.64 17.19 7.82
N PHE A 321 -9.78 17.31 7.13
CA PHE A 321 -9.84 17.39 5.67
C PHE A 321 -9.45 18.78 5.13
N ILE A 322 -9.57 19.81 5.95
CA ILE A 322 -9.22 21.19 5.60
C ILE A 322 -7.97 21.67 6.34
N GLU A 323 -7.44 20.87 7.25
CA GLU A 323 -6.10 21.09 7.81
C GLU A 323 -5.03 20.88 6.74
N PRO A 324 -3.84 21.51 6.87
CA PRO A 324 -2.81 21.45 5.85
C PRO A 324 -2.43 20.04 5.42
N VAL A 325 -2.30 19.08 6.36
CA VAL A 325 -1.97 17.68 6.05
C VAL A 325 -3.07 17.04 5.19
N GLY A 326 -4.34 17.34 5.52
CA GLY A 326 -5.47 16.82 4.76
C GLY A 326 -5.54 17.39 3.35
N ILE A 327 -5.36 18.71 3.22
CA ILE A 327 -5.28 19.38 1.91
C ILE A 327 -4.18 18.73 1.07
N LEU A 328 -2.97 18.60 1.60
CA LEU A 328 -1.85 17.98 0.89
C LEU A 328 -2.19 16.55 0.43
N ALA A 329 -2.76 15.73 1.31
CA ALA A 329 -3.12 14.35 0.99
C ALA A 329 -4.23 14.25 -0.08
N ILE A 330 -5.23 15.14 -0.04
CA ILE A 330 -6.29 15.22 -1.05
C ILE A 330 -5.70 15.58 -2.42
N PHE A 331 -4.87 16.63 -2.51
CA PHE A 331 -4.21 16.99 -3.76
C PHE A 331 -3.25 15.90 -4.27
N ASN A 332 -2.56 15.21 -3.35
CA ASN A 332 -1.68 14.10 -3.70
C ASN A 332 -2.47 12.92 -4.29
N ALA A 333 -3.60 12.55 -3.69
CA ALA A 333 -4.46 11.49 -4.19
C ALA A 333 -5.15 11.85 -5.51
N LEU A 334 -5.77 13.04 -5.59
CA LEU A 334 -6.46 13.50 -6.80
C LEU A 334 -5.50 13.74 -7.96
N GLY A 335 -4.29 14.26 -7.69
CA GLY A 335 -3.26 14.42 -8.69
C GLY A 335 -2.87 13.10 -9.35
N ARG A 336 -2.75 12.01 -8.58
CA ARG A 336 -2.46 10.66 -9.11
C ARG A 336 -3.57 10.16 -10.03
N ILE A 337 -4.83 10.40 -9.68
CA ILE A 337 -5.99 10.02 -10.53
C ILE A 337 -6.01 10.86 -11.81
N PHE A 338 -5.82 12.18 -11.68
CA PHE A 338 -5.82 13.11 -12.81
C PHE A 338 -4.71 12.77 -13.82
N TRP A 339 -3.46 12.70 -13.37
CA TRP A 339 -2.34 12.40 -14.25
C TRP A 339 -2.40 10.97 -14.81
N GLY A 340 -2.92 10.01 -14.05
CA GLY A 340 -3.20 8.67 -14.55
C GLY A 340 -4.26 8.65 -15.66
N LYS A 341 -5.25 9.55 -15.63
CA LYS A 341 -6.24 9.68 -16.72
C LYS A 341 -5.64 10.29 -17.98
N VAL A 342 -4.68 11.20 -17.83
CA VAL A 342 -4.02 11.89 -18.96
C VAL A 342 -2.99 11.00 -19.66
N SER A 343 -2.34 10.08 -18.92
CA SER A 343 -1.35 9.11 -19.44
C SER A 343 -1.97 7.91 -20.15
#